data_AF-A0A924HXQ0-F1
#
_entry.id   AF-A0A924HXQ0-F1
#
_cell.length_a   1.000
_cell.length_b   1.000
_cell.length_c   1.000
_cell.angle_alpha   90.00
_cell.angle_beta   90.00
_cell.angle_gamma   90.00
#
_symmetry.space_group_name_H-M   'P 1'
#
loop_
_entity.id
_entity.type
_entity.pdbx_description
1 polymer ?
#
loop_
_entity_poly.entity_id
_entity_poly.type
_entity_poly.pdbx_seq_one_letter_code
_entity_poly.pdbx_strand_id
1 'polypeptide(L)'
;ESGISGYDEQYGKVYRTLMLAKLGFDIDFEQGDDLLARELLKVTIELLHRSQVGYHEFFAQLALLFSREWRSNQALILAELGVDGDLRSVLENWRGLYFAMLNASPEYDLEAIVARLNDRNPAVILTRPQIEAVWDKIDQEDDWSAFNELLNRIQSRGLGHQD
;
A
#
# COMPACT_ATOMS: atom_id res chain seq x y z
N GLU A 1 -27.64 11.41 -23.78
CA GLU A 1 -26.40 10.62 -23.67
C GLU A 1 -25.34 11.43 -22.94
N SER A 2 -25.44 11.57 -21.62
CA SER A 2 -24.58 12.48 -20.83
C SER A 2 -23.84 11.76 -19.69
N GLY A 3 -23.90 10.44 -19.61
CA GLY A 3 -23.34 9.64 -18.51
C GLY A 3 -21.84 9.33 -18.61
N ILE A 4 -21.19 9.67 -19.73
CA ILE A 4 -19.77 9.36 -20.00
C ILE A 4 -18.89 10.63 -19.88
N SER A 5 -19.48 11.82 -20.01
CA SER A 5 -18.74 13.08 -19.87
C SER A 5 -18.30 13.26 -18.42
N GLY A 6 -17.00 13.15 -18.16
CA GLY A 6 -16.40 13.30 -16.83
C GLY A 6 -16.09 11.99 -16.09
N TYR A 7 -16.43 10.82 -16.66
CA TYR A 7 -16.10 9.53 -16.04
C TYR A 7 -14.58 9.36 -15.85
N ASP A 8 -13.78 9.64 -16.88
CA ASP A 8 -12.32 9.49 -16.81
C ASP A 8 -11.69 10.43 -15.78
N GLU A 9 -12.23 11.64 -15.66
CA GLU A 9 -11.78 12.61 -14.66
C GLU A 9 -12.11 12.12 -13.26
N GLN A 10 -13.36 11.70 -13.02
CA GLN A 10 -13.80 11.21 -11.72
C GLN A 10 -13.08 9.92 -11.32
N TYR A 11 -12.95 8.98 -12.26
CA TYR A 11 -12.18 7.76 -12.07
C TYR A 11 -10.74 8.08 -11.69
N GLY A 12 -10.11 9.00 -12.43
CA GLY A 12 -8.74 9.43 -12.15
C GLY A 12 -8.59 10.01 -10.74
N LYS A 13 -9.50 10.87 -10.30
CA LYS A 13 -9.48 11.44 -8.94
C LYS A 13 -9.60 10.35 -7.88
N VAL A 14 -10.61 9.49 -7.98
CA VAL A 14 -10.84 8.40 -7.03
C VAL A 14 -9.66 7.44 -6.98
N TYR A 15 -9.13 7.05 -8.15
CA TYR A 15 -7.96 6.17 -8.23
C TYR A 15 -6.74 6.78 -7.50
N ARG A 16 -6.45 8.06 -7.73
CA ARG A 16 -5.32 8.73 -7.08
C ARG A 16 -5.51 8.82 -5.57
N THR A 17 -6.71 9.15 -5.09
CA THR A 17 -7.04 9.17 -3.66
C THR A 17 -6.85 7.80 -3.03
N LEU A 18 -7.35 6.73 -3.67
CA LEU A 18 -7.18 5.36 -3.16
C LEU A 18 -5.71 4.93 -3.13
N MET A 19 -4.94 5.25 -4.17
CA MET A 19 -3.52 4.91 -4.21
C MET A 19 -2.69 5.67 -3.17
N LEU A 20 -2.98 6.96 -2.94
CA LEU A 20 -2.33 7.71 -1.86
C LEU A 20 -2.75 7.19 -0.48
N ALA A 21 -4.00 6.74 -0.33
CA ALA A 21 -4.43 6.09 0.90
C ALA A 21 -3.64 4.80 1.16
N LYS A 22 -3.31 4.02 0.12
CA LYS A 22 -2.38 2.88 0.23
C LYS A 22 -0.95 3.28 0.55
N LEU A 23 -0.57 4.53 0.30
CA LEU A 23 0.71 5.10 0.71
C LEU A 23 0.66 5.74 2.13
N GLY A 24 -0.52 5.76 2.76
CA GLY A 24 -0.73 6.30 4.09
C GLY A 24 -1.24 7.76 4.12
N PHE A 25 -1.44 8.41 2.97
CA PHE A 25 -1.81 9.82 2.90
C PHE A 25 -3.30 10.04 2.62
N ASP A 26 -3.88 11.10 3.19
CA ASP A 26 -5.24 11.55 2.94
C ASP A 26 -5.25 12.82 2.09
N ILE A 27 -5.24 12.65 0.77
CA ILE A 27 -5.28 13.79 -0.15
C ILE A 27 -6.61 13.75 -0.90
N ASP A 28 -7.38 14.81 -0.71
CA ASP A 28 -8.62 15.04 -1.43
C ASP A 28 -8.35 15.84 -2.71
N PHE A 29 -8.24 15.13 -3.83
CA PHE A 29 -8.07 15.75 -5.15
C PHE A 29 -9.32 16.45 -5.68
N GLU A 30 -10.46 16.42 -4.97
CA GLU A 30 -11.60 17.28 -5.28
C GLU A 30 -11.37 18.72 -4.79
N GLN A 31 -10.54 18.92 -3.76
CA GLN A 31 -10.29 20.22 -3.15
C GLN A 31 -9.06 20.95 -3.68
N GLY A 32 -8.20 20.26 -4.43
CA GLY A 32 -7.02 20.87 -5.01
C GLY A 32 -6.04 19.87 -5.59
N ASP A 33 -5.06 20.40 -6.31
CA ASP A 33 -4.05 19.62 -7.00
C ASP A 33 -2.71 19.67 -6.23
N ASP A 34 -2.38 18.60 -5.51
CA ASP A 34 -1.10 18.50 -4.81
C ASP A 34 -0.02 17.94 -5.76
N LEU A 35 0.93 18.79 -6.14
CA LEU A 35 2.02 18.42 -7.05
C LEU A 35 2.94 17.34 -6.45
N LEU A 36 3.24 17.43 -5.14
CA LEU A 36 4.12 16.47 -4.48
C LEU A 36 3.45 15.09 -4.43
N ALA A 37 2.16 15.06 -4.09
CA ALA A 37 1.37 13.82 -4.06
C ALA A 37 1.25 13.16 -5.45
N ARG A 38 1.10 13.95 -6.52
CA ARG A 38 1.09 13.42 -7.90
C ARG A 38 2.42 12.84 -8.32
N GLU A 39 3.53 13.54 -8.05
CA GLU A 39 4.85 13.03 -8.41
C GLU A 39 5.17 11.76 -7.60
N LEU A 40 4.84 11.73 -6.30
CA LEU A 40 4.97 10.50 -5.51
C LEU A 40 4.19 9.34 -6.13
N LEU A 41 2.93 9.57 -6.50
CA LEU A 41 2.10 8.52 -7.10
C LEU A 41 2.66 8.03 -8.44
N LYS A 42 3.10 8.95 -9.30
CA LYS A 42 3.71 8.62 -10.58
C LYS A 42 4.96 7.75 -10.41
N VAL A 43 5.86 8.13 -9.51
CA VAL A 43 7.07 7.35 -9.22
C VAL A 43 6.71 6.02 -8.55
N THR A 44 5.66 5.98 -7.73
CA THR A 44 5.14 4.71 -7.16
C THR A 44 4.72 3.75 -8.27
N ILE A 45 3.96 4.22 -9.26
CA ILE A 45 3.52 3.41 -10.40
C ILE A 45 4.73 2.96 -11.23
N GLU A 46 5.72 3.84 -11.44
CA GLU A 46 6.96 3.48 -12.13
C GLU A 46 7.73 2.37 -11.38
N LEU A 47 7.87 2.49 -10.06
CA LEU A 47 8.53 1.49 -9.22
C LEU A 47 7.80 0.14 -9.31
N LEU A 48 6.47 0.14 -9.18
CA LEU A 48 5.64 -1.06 -9.28
C LEU A 48 5.70 -1.70 -10.67
N HIS A 49 5.82 -0.89 -11.73
CA HIS A 49 5.91 -1.38 -13.10
C HIS A 49 7.29 -1.97 -13.43
N ARG A 50 8.36 -1.34 -12.93
CA ARG A 50 9.75 -1.71 -13.26
C ARG A 50 10.35 -2.73 -12.29
N SER A 51 9.81 -2.86 -11.09
CA SER A 51 10.25 -3.86 -10.12
C SER A 51 9.62 -5.23 -10.38
N GLN A 52 10.27 -6.28 -9.89
CA GLN A 52 9.72 -7.64 -9.81
C GLN A 52 8.86 -7.83 -8.54
N VAL A 53 8.73 -6.79 -7.72
CA VAL A 53 7.98 -6.85 -6.45
C VAL A 53 6.49 -6.89 -6.80
N GLY A 54 5.77 -7.87 -6.25
CA GLY A 54 4.33 -7.95 -6.49
C GLY A 54 3.63 -6.67 -6.02
N TYR A 55 2.63 -6.19 -6.77
CA TYR A 55 1.86 -5.00 -6.42
C TYR A 55 1.42 -4.98 -4.95
N HIS A 56 0.82 -6.09 -4.49
CA HIS A 56 0.37 -6.24 -3.12
C HIS A 56 1.50 -6.38 -2.12
N GLU A 57 2.59 -7.04 -2.52
CA GLU A 57 3.76 -7.27 -1.69
C GLU A 57 4.43 -5.94 -1.33
N PHE A 58 4.60 -5.04 -2.29
CA PHE A 58 5.14 -3.70 -2.05
C PHE A 58 4.37 -2.96 -0.96
N PHE A 59 3.04 -2.90 -1.09
CA PHE A 59 2.18 -2.21 -0.13
C PHE A 59 2.12 -2.89 1.23
N ALA A 60 2.20 -4.23 1.27
CA ALA A 60 2.27 -4.98 2.53
C ALA A 60 3.60 -4.71 3.25
N GLN A 61 4.72 -4.70 2.52
CA GLN A 61 6.03 -4.33 3.08
C GLN A 61 6.05 -2.88 3.55
N LEU A 62 5.43 -1.96 2.80
CA LEU A 62 5.30 -0.55 3.20
C LEU A 62 4.61 -0.41 4.56
N ALA A 63 3.46 -1.08 4.75
CA ALA A 63 2.74 -1.05 6.02
C ALA A 63 3.53 -1.73 7.15
N LEU A 64 4.17 -2.87 6.86
CA LEU A 64 4.92 -3.66 7.85
C LEU A 64 6.18 -2.95 8.35
N LEU A 65 6.91 -2.28 7.46
CA LEU A 65 8.21 -1.67 7.75
C LEU A 65 8.12 -0.20 8.16
N PHE A 66 6.92 0.38 8.08
CA PHE A 66 6.73 1.78 8.44
C PHE A 66 7.19 2.05 9.87
N SER A 67 7.98 3.11 10.06
CA SER A 67 8.41 3.53 11.39
C SER A 67 8.47 5.06 11.47
N ARG A 68 8.33 5.60 12.68
CA ARG A 68 8.33 7.06 12.89
C ARG A 68 9.68 7.69 12.56
N GLU A 69 10.76 6.93 12.68
CA GLU A 69 12.13 7.31 12.35
C GLU A 69 12.29 7.67 10.86
N TRP A 70 11.39 7.21 9.99
CA TRP A 70 11.38 7.56 8.57
C TRP A 70 11.26 9.07 8.35
N ARG A 71 10.66 9.83 9.28
CA ARG A 71 10.64 11.30 9.19
C ARG A 71 11.98 11.96 9.44
N SER A 72 12.85 11.32 10.22
CA SER A 72 14.15 11.88 10.60
C SER A 72 15.27 11.35 9.71
N ASN A 73 15.07 10.19 9.07
CA ASN A 73 16.09 9.56 8.24
C ASN A 73 15.48 8.88 7.00
N GLN A 74 15.58 9.55 5.86
CA GLN A 74 15.14 9.03 4.55
C GLN A 74 15.75 7.66 4.22
N ALA A 75 16.99 7.38 4.64
CA ALA A 75 17.67 6.13 4.28
C ALA A 75 17.04 4.88 4.92
N LEU A 76 16.20 5.05 5.96
CA LEU A 76 15.47 3.95 6.59
C LEU A 76 14.25 3.51 5.78
N ILE A 77 13.73 4.38 4.91
CA ILE A 77 12.51 4.13 4.16
C ILE A 77 12.72 2.95 3.20
N LEU A 78 12.08 1.81 3.49
CA LEU A 78 12.22 0.58 2.71
C LEU A 78 13.70 0.19 2.47
N ALA A 79 14.57 0.36 3.48
CA ALA A 79 16.01 0.07 3.36
C ALA A 79 16.29 -1.36 2.88
N GLU A 80 15.46 -2.31 3.30
CA GLU A 80 15.55 -3.74 2.99
C GLU A 80 15.07 -4.09 1.57
N LEU A 81 14.49 -3.14 0.83
CA LEU A 81 14.00 -3.41 -0.53
C LEU A 81 15.20 -3.54 -1.49
N GLY A 82 15.58 -4.78 -1.77
CA GLY A 82 16.67 -5.12 -2.69
C GLY A 82 16.34 -4.72 -4.12
N VAL A 83 16.85 -3.56 -4.57
CA VAL A 83 16.77 -3.11 -5.96
C VAL A 83 18.16 -2.79 -6.51
N ASP A 84 18.38 -3.17 -7.77
CA ASP A 84 19.65 -3.02 -8.46
C ASP A 84 19.55 -2.18 -9.73
N GLY A 85 20.70 -1.69 -10.19
CA GLY A 85 20.82 -0.93 -11.44
C GLY A 85 19.93 0.30 -11.48
N ASP A 86 19.28 0.52 -12.62
CA ASP A 86 18.45 1.70 -12.90
C ASP A 86 17.20 1.81 -12.00
N LEU A 87 16.78 0.72 -11.33
CA LEU A 87 15.65 0.77 -10.40
C LEU A 87 16.03 1.43 -9.07
N ARG A 88 17.33 1.43 -8.71
CA ARG A 88 17.82 2.08 -7.49
C ARG A 88 17.60 3.58 -7.51
N SER A 89 17.85 4.25 -8.64
CA SER A 89 17.60 5.69 -8.75
C SER A 89 16.11 6.04 -8.65
N VAL A 90 15.23 5.19 -9.19
CA VAL A 90 13.77 5.32 -9.03
C VAL A 90 13.37 5.19 -7.58
N LEU A 91 13.92 4.20 -6.86
CA LEU A 91 13.64 4.02 -5.43
C LEU A 91 14.16 5.19 -4.60
N GLU A 92 15.36 5.72 -4.88
CA GLU A 92 15.88 6.89 -4.15
C GLU A 92 15.02 8.14 -4.38
N ASN A 93 14.56 8.35 -5.61
CA ASN A 93 13.61 9.43 -5.91
C ASN A 93 12.30 9.23 -5.15
N TRP A 94 11.77 8.00 -5.17
CA TRP A 94 10.57 7.64 -4.42
C TRP A 94 10.72 7.91 -2.92
N ARG A 95 11.85 7.50 -2.31
CA ARG A 95 12.18 7.74 -0.90
C ARG A 95 12.19 9.24 -0.59
N GLY A 96 12.80 10.05 -1.45
CA GLY A 96 12.82 11.51 -1.29
C GLY A 96 11.42 12.13 -1.30
N LEU A 97 10.56 11.71 -2.24
CA LEU A 97 9.18 12.19 -2.34
C LEU A 97 8.33 11.73 -1.14
N TYR A 98 8.47 10.47 -0.72
CA TYR A 98 7.76 9.93 0.43
C TYR A 98 8.20 10.62 1.73
N PHE A 99 9.51 10.83 1.90
CA PHE A 99 10.09 11.58 3.01
C PHE A 99 9.56 13.02 3.08
N ALA A 100 9.47 13.69 1.94
CA ALA A 100 8.92 15.04 1.84
C ALA A 100 7.43 15.07 2.22
N MET A 101 6.63 14.11 1.74
CA MET A 101 5.20 13.98 2.11
C MET A 101 5.03 13.73 3.62
N LEU A 102 5.85 12.86 4.20
CA LEU A 102 5.82 12.63 5.65
C LEU A 102 6.14 13.91 6.41
N ASN A 103 7.16 14.66 6.02
CA ASN A 103 7.55 15.89 6.71
C ASN A 103 6.61 17.08 6.45
N ALA A 104 5.85 17.07 5.36
CA ALA A 104 4.78 18.03 5.12
C ALA A 104 3.52 17.75 5.96
N SER A 105 3.32 16.49 6.38
CA SER A 105 2.20 16.11 7.24
C SER A 105 2.45 16.60 8.68
N PRO A 106 1.42 16.97 9.46
CA PRO A 106 1.58 17.35 10.87
C PRO A 106 2.11 16.19 11.73
N GLU A 107 2.71 16.50 12.88
CA GLU A 107 3.36 15.46 13.69
C GLU A 107 2.37 14.41 14.22
N TYR A 108 1.24 14.91 14.70
CA TYR A 108 0.13 14.11 15.24
C TYR A 108 -0.52 13.19 14.21
N ASP A 109 -0.25 13.38 12.91
CA ASP A 109 -0.87 12.63 11.82
C ASP A 109 -0.17 11.28 11.55
N LEU A 110 0.99 11.02 12.17
CA LEU A 110 1.69 9.73 11.98
C LEU A 110 0.87 8.53 12.41
N GLU A 111 0.10 8.66 13.49
CA GLU A 111 -0.81 7.58 13.93
C GLU A 111 -1.90 7.33 12.88
N ALA A 112 -2.43 8.38 12.26
CA ALA A 112 -3.40 8.25 11.19
C ALA A 112 -2.77 7.63 9.92
N ILE A 113 -1.51 7.96 9.61
CA ILE A 113 -0.74 7.34 8.53
C ILE A 113 -0.58 5.84 8.78
N VAL A 114 -0.14 5.44 9.98
CA VAL A 114 0.01 4.02 10.37
C VAL A 114 -1.32 3.29 10.28
N ALA A 115 -2.38 3.85 10.87
CA ALA A 115 -3.71 3.27 10.83
C ALA A 115 -4.19 3.06 9.39
N ARG A 116 -3.98 4.05 8.52
CA ARG A 116 -4.35 3.98 7.10
C ARG A 116 -3.53 2.96 6.33
N LEU A 117 -2.22 2.89 6.57
CA LEU A 117 -1.36 1.87 5.96
C LEU A 117 -1.85 0.46 6.30
N ASN A 118 -2.17 0.21 7.56
CA ASN A 118 -2.66 -1.10 8.01
C ASN A 118 -4.06 -1.43 7.46
N ASP A 119 -4.96 -0.45 7.38
CA ASP A 119 -6.30 -0.61 6.84
C ASP A 119 -6.29 -0.86 5.31
N ARG A 120 -5.51 -0.09 4.57
CA ARG A 120 -5.52 -0.09 3.09
C ARG A 120 -4.57 -1.11 2.47
N ASN A 121 -3.66 -1.68 3.23
CA ASN A 121 -2.64 -2.62 2.75
C ASN A 121 -2.74 -3.99 3.45
N PRO A 122 -3.72 -4.81 3.03
CA PRO A 122 -3.92 -6.13 3.61
C PRO A 122 -2.71 -7.08 3.41
N ALA A 123 -2.09 -7.56 4.50
CA ALA A 123 -0.98 -8.54 4.50
C ALA A 123 -1.28 -9.95 3.93
N VAL A 124 -2.56 -10.24 3.68
CA VAL A 124 -3.14 -11.51 3.20
C VAL A 124 -4.09 -11.12 2.08
N ILE A 125 -3.64 -11.32 0.85
CA ILE A 125 -4.47 -11.19 -0.33
C ILE A 125 -5.16 -12.53 -0.53
N LEU A 126 -6.47 -12.51 -0.77
CA LEU A 126 -7.21 -13.67 -1.20
C LEU A 126 -7.14 -13.76 -2.72
N THR A 127 -6.25 -14.61 -3.23
CA THR A 127 -6.21 -14.92 -4.65
C THR A 127 -7.09 -16.12 -4.96
N ARG A 128 -7.61 -16.18 -6.19
CA ARG A 128 -8.41 -17.31 -6.65
C ARG A 128 -7.70 -18.66 -6.45
N PRO A 129 -6.40 -18.83 -6.79
CA PRO A 129 -5.70 -20.09 -6.54
C PRO A 129 -5.62 -20.47 -5.05
N GLN A 130 -5.49 -19.49 -4.14
CA GLN A 130 -5.49 -19.78 -2.70
C GLN A 130 -6.87 -20.22 -2.20
N ILE A 131 -7.94 -19.62 -2.74
CA ILE A 131 -9.31 -20.03 -2.42
C ILE A 131 -9.55 -21.44 -2.94
N GLU A 132 -9.15 -21.73 -4.18
CA GLU A 132 -9.28 -23.06 -4.80
C GLU A 132 -8.49 -24.11 -4.01
N ALA A 133 -7.26 -23.82 -3.58
CA ALA A 133 -6.47 -24.74 -2.75
C ALA A 133 -7.13 -25.07 -1.40
N VAL A 134 -7.83 -24.12 -0.79
CA VAL A 134 -8.62 -24.38 0.44
C VAL A 134 -9.85 -25.21 0.12
N TRP A 135 -10.55 -24.91 -0.99
CA TRP A 135 -11.71 -25.66 -1.43
C TRP A 135 -11.39 -27.11 -1.77
N ASP A 136 -10.28 -27.36 -2.47
CA ASP A 136 -9.83 -28.70 -2.85
C ASP A 136 -9.58 -29.56 -1.61
N LYS A 137 -8.99 -29.00 -0.55
CA LYS A 137 -8.80 -29.72 0.73
C LYS A 137 -10.11 -30.08 1.41
N ILE A 138 -11.10 -29.20 1.37
CA ILE A 138 -12.43 -29.49 1.93
C ILE A 138 -13.13 -30.57 1.10
N ASP A 139 -13.10 -30.46 -0.22
CA ASP A 139 -13.83 -31.36 -1.12
C ASP A 139 -13.21 -32.78 -1.17
N GLN A 140 -11.88 -32.86 -1.22
CA GLN A 140 -11.16 -34.14 -1.40
C GLN A 140 -10.80 -34.83 -0.08
N GLU A 141 -10.56 -34.06 0.98
CA GLU A 141 -10.01 -34.59 2.25
C GLU A 141 -10.95 -34.35 3.46
N ASP A 142 -12.07 -33.63 3.29
CA ASP A 142 -12.92 -33.12 4.38
C ASP A 142 -12.10 -32.34 5.44
N ASP A 143 -11.01 -31.71 5.00
CA ASP A 143 -10.09 -30.96 5.86
C ASP A 143 -10.51 -29.49 5.97
N TRP A 144 -11.26 -29.18 7.01
CA TRP A 144 -11.66 -27.81 7.35
C TRP A 144 -10.55 -26.98 8.03
N SER A 145 -9.40 -27.58 8.37
CA SER A 145 -8.33 -26.87 9.07
C SER A 145 -7.74 -25.75 8.22
N ALA A 146 -7.53 -25.98 6.92
CA ALA A 146 -7.00 -24.98 6.00
C ALA A 146 -7.88 -23.73 5.88
N PHE A 147 -9.21 -23.90 5.94
CA PHE A 147 -10.16 -22.80 5.97
C PHE A 147 -10.06 -22.00 7.27
N ASN A 148 -10.01 -22.69 8.42
CA ASN A 148 -9.90 -22.05 9.73
C ASN A 148 -8.57 -21.28 9.87
N GLU A 149 -7.46 -21.84 9.37
CA GLU A 149 -6.17 -21.16 9.33
C GLU A 149 -6.20 -19.90 8.46
N LEU A 150 -6.84 -19.98 7.28
CA LEU A 150 -7.01 -18.81 6.41
C LEU A 150 -7.86 -17.72 7.09
N LEU A 151 -8.98 -18.10 7.72
CA LEU A 151 -9.81 -17.17 8.49
C LEU A 151 -9.03 -16.50 9.62
N ASN A 152 -8.28 -17.28 10.40
CA ASN A 152 -7.45 -16.75 11.49
C ASN A 152 -6.44 -15.72 10.97
N ARG A 153 -5.78 -15.98 9.83
CA ARG A 153 -4.84 -15.05 9.20
C ARG A 153 -5.48 -13.76 8.67
N ILE A 154 -6.76 -13.83 8.26
CA ILE A 154 -7.51 -12.65 7.82
C ILE A 154 -7.96 -11.84 9.05
N GLN A 155 -8.47 -12.51 10.07
CA GLN A 155 -9.04 -11.90 11.27
C GLN A 155 -7.99 -11.33 12.23
N SER A 156 -6.78 -11.91 12.25
CA SER A 156 -5.66 -11.41 13.07
C SER A 156 -5.20 -10.00 12.68
N ARG A 157 -5.76 -9.39 11.62
CA ARG A 157 -5.55 -7.98 11.25
C ARG A 157 -6.19 -6.95 12.17
N GLY A 158 -6.85 -7.35 13.26
CA GLY A 158 -7.42 -6.43 14.25
C GLY A 158 -6.57 -6.15 15.49
N LEU A 159 -5.44 -6.85 15.70
CA LEU A 159 -4.68 -6.79 16.95
C LEU A 159 -3.21 -6.47 16.67
N GLY A 160 -2.94 -5.23 16.28
CA GLY A 160 -1.62 -4.64 16.52
C GLY A 160 -1.45 -4.48 18.03
N HIS A 161 -0.39 -5.08 18.57
CA HIS A 161 0.01 -5.05 19.98
C HIS A 161 -0.26 -3.69 20.64
N GLN A 162 -1.14 -3.69 21.65
CA GLN A 162 -0.93 -2.85 22.82
C GLN A 162 0.18 -3.53 23.62
N ASP A 163 1.37 -2.94 23.63
CA ASP A 163 2.34 -3.04 24.72
C ASP A 163 3.16 -1.74 24.75
#